data_AF-A0A2G8RKR4-F1
#
_entry.id   AF-A0A2G8RKR4-F1
#
_cell.length_a   1.000
_cell.length_b   1.000
_cell.length_c   1.000
_cell.angle_alpha   90.00
_cell.angle_beta   90.00
_cell.angle_gamma   90.00
#
_symmetry.space_group_name_H-M   'P 1'
#
loop_
_entity.id
_entity.type
_entity.pdbx_description
1 polymer ?
#
loop_
_entity_poly.entity_id
_entity_poly.type
_entity_poly.pdbx_seq_one_letter_code
_entity_poly.pdbx_strand_id
1 'polypeptide(L)' 'MATDDRGKIVDLFDFFQRWPSLRHAMIEVCSGSEISPHDSATLRWMIEVVDRVGPRDLDGT' A
#
# COMPACT_ATOMS: atom_id res chain seq x y z
N MET A 1 11.62 18.73 -20.04
CA MET A 1 10.29 18.23 -19.66
C MET A 1 10.54 17.18 -18.58
N ALA A 2 10.59 17.60 -17.32
CA ALA A 2 10.85 16.69 -16.21
C ALA A 2 9.55 15.94 -15.91
N THR A 3 9.52 14.65 -16.21
CA THR A 3 8.49 13.76 -15.67
C THR A 3 8.56 13.84 -14.16
N ASP A 4 7.46 14.24 -13.54
CA ASP A 4 7.30 14.26 -12.08
C ASP A 4 7.43 12.82 -11.56
N ASP A 5 8.64 12.45 -11.12
CA ASP A 5 8.98 11.11 -10.62
C ASP A 5 8.64 10.94 -9.13
N ARG A 6 7.91 11.90 -8.53
CA ARG A 6 7.64 11.98 -7.08
C ARG A 6 6.65 10.93 -6.55
N GLY A 7 6.15 10.04 -7.42
CA GLY A 7 5.13 9.04 -7.09
C GLY A 7 5.51 7.59 -7.37
N LYS A 8 6.68 7.30 -7.96
CA LYS A 8 7.08 5.91 -8.18
C LYS A 8 7.62 5.30 -6.90
N ILE A 9 7.05 4.17 -6.50
CA ILE A 9 7.71 3.25 -5.57
C ILE A 9 8.92 2.71 -6.33
N VAL A 10 10.10 3.18 -5.97
CA VAL A 10 11.35 2.85 -6.68
C VAL A 10 11.88 1.49 -6.23
N ASP A 11 11.62 1.12 -4.98
CA ASP A 11 12.04 -0.14 -4.40
C ASP A 11 11.06 -0.61 -3.31
N LEU A 12 11.07 -1.93 -3.06
CA LEU A 12 10.26 -2.56 -2.03
C LEU A 12 10.57 -1.94 -0.66
N PHE A 13 11.83 -1.58 -0.38
CA PHE A 13 12.21 -0.91 0.86
C PHE A 13 11.56 0.49 1.01
N ASP A 14 11.53 1.30 -0.06
CA ASP A 14 10.84 2.61 -0.05
C ASP A 14 9.34 2.44 0.23
N PHE A 15 8.74 1.40 -0.36
CA PHE A 15 7.35 1.05 -0.10
C PHE A 15 7.12 0.69 1.38
N PHE A 16 7.96 -0.15 1.99
CA PHE A 16 7.83 -0.51 3.41
C PHE A 16 7.96 0.68 4.33
N GLN A 17 8.87 1.61 4.04
CA GLN A 17 9.01 2.84 4.82
C GLN A 17 7.77 3.73 4.73
N ARG A 18 7.12 3.76 3.56
CA ARG A 18 5.93 4.59 3.31
C ARG A 18 4.62 3.90 3.69
N TRP A 19 4.64 2.58 3.84
CA TRP A 19 3.48 1.75 4.12
C TRP A 19 2.65 2.23 5.31
N PRO A 20 3.21 2.62 6.48
CA PRO A 20 2.40 3.10 7.60
C PRO A 20 1.48 4.28 7.24
N SER A 21 1.96 5.20 6.38
CA SER A 21 1.18 6.35 5.92
C SER A 21 0.18 5.96 4.83
N LEU A 22 0.60 5.12 3.88
CA LEU A 22 -0.26 4.62 2.80
C LEU A 22 -1.41 3.75 3.33
N ARG A 23 -1.12 2.90 4.32
CA ARG A 23 -2.09 2.06 5.02
C ARG A 23 -3.22 2.88 5.62
N HIS A 24 -2.91 4.01 6.24
CA HIS A 24 -3.92 4.89 6.82
C HIS A 24 -4.88 5.41 5.75
N ALA A 25 -4.34 5.94 4.65
CA ALA A 25 -5.14 6.41 3.52
C ALA A 25 -5.98 5.28 2.90
N MET A 26 -5.43 4.07 2.77
CA MET A 26 -6.19 2.92 2.24
C MET A 26 -7.33 2.49 3.16
N ILE A 27 -7.14 2.55 4.49
CA ILE A 27 -8.21 2.26 5.45
C ILE A 27 -9.33 3.30 5.36
N GLU A 28 -9.00 4.57 5.19
CA GLU A 28 -9.98 5.63 4.97
C GLU A 28 -10.79 5.39 3.69
N VAL A 29 -10.12 5.01 2.59
CA VAL A 29 -10.78 4.64 1.33
C VAL A 29 -11.70 3.42 1.51
N CYS A 30 -11.26 2.38 2.23
CA CYS A 30 -12.09 1.20 2.54
C CYS A 30 -13.34 1.54 3.36
N SER A 31 -13.27 2.61 4.15
CA SER A 31 -14.34 3.05 5.06
C SER A 31 -15.28 4.07 4.43
N GLY A 32 -14.94 4.59 3.25
CA GLY A 32 -15.78 5.53 2.50
C GLY A 32 -17.06 4.88 1.97
N SER A 33 -18.14 5.64 1.90
CA SER A 33 -19.45 5.17 1.40
C SER A 33 -19.52 4.99 -0.12
N GLU A 34 -18.50 5.44 -0.86
CA GLU A 34 -18.46 5.41 -2.32
C GLU A 34 -17.90 4.10 -2.90
N ILE A 35 -17.31 3.24 -2.07
CA ILE A 35 -16.73 1.98 -2.51
C ILE A 35 -17.72 0.82 -2.31
N SER A 36 -17.76 -0.12 -3.26
CA SER A 36 -18.61 -1.29 -3.10
C SER A 36 -18.10 -2.18 -1.94
N PRO A 37 -18.99 -2.94 -1.27
CA PRO A 37 -18.57 -3.88 -0.23
C PRO A 37 -17.54 -4.91 -0.72
N HIS A 38 -17.65 -5.32 -1.99
CA HIS A 38 -16.72 -6.24 -2.64
C HIS A 38 -15.33 -5.60 -2.77
N ASP A 39 -15.26 -4.38 -3.29
CA ASP A 39 -13.98 -3.70 -3.52
C ASP A 39 -13.33 -3.28 -2.20
N SER A 40 -14.12 -2.89 -1.19
CA SER A 40 -13.64 -2.67 0.19
C SER A 40 -13.01 -3.94 0.76
N ALA A 41 -13.64 -5.10 0.54
CA ALA A 41 -13.07 -6.38 0.96
C ALA A 41 -11.77 -6.69 0.22
N THR A 42 -11.70 -6.49 -1.09
CA THR A 42 -10.47 -6.69 -1.87
C THR A 42 -9.34 -5.78 -1.38
N LEU A 43 -9.61 -4.50 -1.14
CA LEU A 43 -8.62 -3.55 -0.61
C LEU A 43 -8.13 -3.97 0.79
N ARG A 44 -9.03 -4.43 1.67
CA ARG A 44 -8.65 -4.98 2.98
C ARG A 44 -7.73 -6.18 2.86
N TRP A 45 -7.99 -7.08 1.91
CA TRP A 45 -7.11 -8.22 1.67
C TRP A 45 -5.73 -7.78 1.20
N MET A 46 -5.64 -6.74 0.37
CA MET A 46 -4.35 -6.17 -0.01
C MET A 46 -3.60 -5.56 1.17
N ILE A 47 -4.29 -4.84 2.06
CA ILE A 47 -3.71 -4.32 3.31
C ILE A 47 -3.14 -5.46 4.15
N GLU A 48 -3.91 -6.53 4.35
CA GLU A 48 -3.49 -7.71 5.12
C GLU A 48 -2.29 -8.44 4.52
N VAL A 49 -2.19 -8.50 3.19
CA VAL A 49 -1.02 -9.07 2.52
C VAL A 49 0.21 -8.24 2.80
N VAL A 50 0.13 -6.92 2.66
CA VAL A 50 1.28 -6.03 2.87
C VAL A 50 1.68 -5.97 4.35
N ASP A 51 0.71 -5.99 5.28
CA ASP A 51 0.97 -6.03 6.73
C ASP A 51 1.73 -7.30 7.16
N ARG A 52 1.68 -8.38 6.36
CA ARG A 52 2.40 -9.64 6.62
C ARG A 52 3.81 -9.68 6.06
N VAL A 53 4.15 -8.77 5.14
CA VAL A 53 5.50 -8.71 4.59
C VAL A 53 6.39 -7.99 5.60
N GLY A 54 7.42 -8.69 6.08
CA GLY A 54 8.39 -8.15 7.01
C GLY A 54 9.68 -7.72 6.31
N PRO A 55 10.60 -7.04 7.02
CA PRO A 55 11.93 -6.72 6.50
C PRO A 55 12.69 -7.94 5.95
N ARG A 56 12.42 -9.12 6.52
CA ARG A 56 13.05 -10.39 6.13
C ARG A 56 12.60 -10.90 4.76
N ASP A 57 11.45 -10.47 4.27
CA ASP A 57 10.95 -10.77 2.93
C ASP A 57 11.57 -9.85 1.87
N LEU A 58 12.27 -8.78 2.30
CA LEU A 58 12.93 -7.80 1.43
C LEU A 58 14.39 -8.17 1.11
N ASP A 59 15.04 -8.97 1.97
CA ASP A 59 16.44 -9.40 1.85
C ASP A 59 16.66 -10.54 0.84
N GLY A 60 15.75 -10.70 -0.13
CA GLY A 60 15.78 -11.77 -1.12
C GLY A 60 16.39 -11.37 -2.47
N THR A 61 17.61 -10.82 -2.52
CA THR A 61 18.45 -10.74 -3.74
C THR A 61 19.92 -10.61 -3.39
#